data_AF-A0A7V8LRV2-F1
#
_entry.id   AF-A0A7V8LRV2-F1
#
_cell.length_a   1.000
_cell.length_b   1.000
_cell.length_c   1.000
_cell.angle_alpha   90.00
_cell.angle_beta   90.00
_cell.angle_gamma   90.00
#
_symmetry.space_group_name_H-M   'P 1'
#
loop_
_entity.id
_entity.type
_entity.pdbx_description
1 polymer ?
#
loop_
_entity_poly.entity_id
_entity_poly.type
_entity_poly.pdbx_seq_one_letter_code
_entity_poly.pdbx_strand_id
1 'polypeptide(L)'
;MDEPDYKPNVTLDISKFTQGTHYPNGYIPSGTAIGKLTSGGLFGPYDDTKSDGTQTLYGYTYGDVRAVRQNGTVATKVGTGAVVSGAVSVSKLPFSSGAGAVDANGKADTPTIRYEA
;
A
#
# COMPACT_ATOMS: atom_id res chain seq x y z
N MET A 1 9.16 20.53 2.76
CA MET A 1 8.23 19.49 3.21
C MET A 1 9.08 18.49 3.97
N ASP A 2 8.96 18.49 5.29
CA ASP A 2 9.71 17.57 6.15
C ASP A 2 9.21 16.14 5.95
N GLU A 3 10.13 15.18 5.91
CA GLU A 3 9.83 13.76 5.82
C GLU A 3 8.92 13.33 7.01
N PRO A 4 7.96 12.39 6.85
CA PRO A 4 7.08 11.99 7.94
C PRO A 4 7.87 11.50 9.16
N ASP A 5 7.62 12.13 10.32
CA ASP A 5 8.33 11.93 11.60
C ASP A 5 8.12 10.53 12.20
N TYR A 6 7.04 9.84 11.80
CA TYR A 6 6.74 8.48 12.23
C TYR A 6 6.28 7.60 11.06
N LYS A 7 6.92 6.44 10.92
CA LYS A 7 6.65 5.45 9.86
C LYS A 7 6.40 4.09 10.52
N PRO A 8 5.13 3.67 10.74
CA PRO A 8 4.86 2.38 11.35
C PRO A 8 5.36 1.24 10.45
N ASN A 9 5.91 0.21 11.08
CA ASN A 9 6.29 -1.02 10.40
C ASN A 9 5.03 -1.85 10.13
N VAL A 10 4.83 -2.25 8.88
CA VAL A 10 3.73 -3.11 8.45
C VAL A 10 4.26 -4.35 7.74
N THR A 11 3.51 -5.45 7.77
CA THR A 11 3.84 -6.67 7.03
C THR A 11 2.80 -6.91 5.94
N LEU A 12 3.24 -6.90 4.68
CA LEU A 12 2.39 -7.19 3.54
C LEU A 12 2.17 -8.70 3.40
N ASP A 13 0.95 -9.11 3.07
CA ASP A 13 0.62 -10.44 2.56
C ASP A 13 0.69 -10.41 1.03
N ILE A 14 1.80 -10.89 0.47
CA ILE A 14 2.07 -10.82 -0.97
C ILE A 14 1.06 -11.65 -1.78
N SER A 15 0.40 -12.65 -1.16
CA SER A 15 -0.63 -13.44 -1.83
C SER A 15 -1.88 -12.63 -2.19
N LYS A 16 -2.08 -11.46 -1.56
CA LYS A 16 -3.16 -10.52 -1.89
C LYS A 16 -2.83 -9.58 -3.04
N PHE A 17 -1.56 -9.49 -3.42
CA PHE A 17 -1.11 -8.69 -4.54
C PHE A 17 -1.04 -9.58 -5.80
N THR A 18 -1.48 -9.06 -6.93
CA THR A 18 -1.40 -9.71 -8.24
C THR A 18 -0.10 -9.35 -8.95
N GLN A 19 0.71 -10.33 -9.34
CA GLN A 19 2.01 -10.10 -10.00
C GLN A 19 1.93 -9.22 -11.25
N GLY A 20 1.02 -9.52 -12.18
CA GLY A 20 0.88 -8.77 -13.43
C GLY A 20 0.39 -7.32 -13.25
N THR A 21 -0.09 -6.98 -12.05
CA THR A 21 -0.66 -5.65 -11.75
C THR A 21 0.26 -4.88 -10.82
N HIS A 22 0.58 -5.46 -9.66
CA HIS A 22 1.21 -4.74 -8.56
C HIS A 22 2.74 -4.87 -8.56
N TYR A 23 3.29 -5.95 -9.11
CA TYR A 23 4.74 -6.21 -9.09
C TYR A 23 5.25 -6.93 -10.35
N PRO A 24 4.98 -6.43 -11.57
CA PRO A 24 5.39 -7.10 -12.80
C PRO A 24 6.91 -7.25 -12.94
N ASN A 25 7.67 -6.34 -12.33
CA ASN A 25 9.13 -6.36 -12.24
C ASN A 25 9.66 -7.06 -10.97
N GLY A 26 8.79 -7.69 -10.18
CA GLY A 26 9.13 -8.34 -8.91
C GLY A 26 9.12 -7.42 -7.68
N TYR A 27 8.75 -6.14 -7.83
CA TYR A 27 8.65 -5.17 -6.74
C TYR A 27 7.28 -4.51 -6.69
N ILE A 28 6.70 -4.40 -5.50
CA ILE A 28 5.55 -3.53 -5.25
C ILE A 28 6.09 -2.11 -5.05
N PRO A 29 5.68 -1.13 -5.86
CA PRO A 29 6.26 0.22 -5.82
C PRO A 29 5.95 0.96 -4.51
N SER A 30 6.82 1.89 -4.13
CA SER A 30 6.50 2.94 -3.16
C SER A 30 5.26 3.73 -3.58
N GLY A 31 4.44 4.14 -2.61
CA GLY A 31 3.18 4.82 -2.88
C GLY A 31 2.01 3.88 -3.18
N THR A 32 2.16 2.56 -3.03
CA THR A 32 1.02 1.64 -3.15
C THR A 32 0.07 1.84 -1.98
N ALA A 33 -1.22 2.12 -2.26
CA ALA A 33 -2.23 2.25 -1.23
C ALA A 33 -2.51 0.88 -0.58
N ILE A 34 -2.50 0.81 0.75
CA ILE A 34 -2.65 -0.44 1.49
C ILE A 34 -3.71 -0.34 2.58
N GLY A 35 -4.45 -1.44 2.76
CA GLY A 35 -5.41 -1.61 3.85
C GLY A 35 -5.03 -2.81 4.73
N LYS A 36 -5.50 -2.81 5.98
CA LYS A 36 -5.19 -3.86 6.95
C LYS A 36 -6.25 -4.96 6.92
N LEU A 37 -5.84 -6.19 6.66
CA LEU A 37 -6.72 -7.35 6.73
C LEU A 37 -7.27 -7.52 8.16
N THR A 38 -8.56 -7.78 8.28
CA THR A 38 -9.20 -8.10 9.57
C THR A 38 -8.61 -9.36 10.18
N SER A 39 -8.32 -10.36 9.32
CA SER A 39 -7.67 -11.60 9.75
C SER A 39 -6.14 -11.46 9.70
N GLY A 40 -5.48 -11.81 10.80
CA GLY A 40 -4.01 -11.90 10.88
C GLY A 40 -3.26 -10.57 10.93
N GLY A 41 -3.93 -9.43 10.73
CA GLY A 41 -3.34 -8.09 10.86
C GLY A 41 -2.27 -7.75 9.82
N LEU A 42 -2.18 -8.54 8.75
CA LEU A 42 -1.33 -8.28 7.59
C LEU A 42 -1.97 -7.25 6.67
N PHE A 43 -1.21 -6.78 5.68
CA PHE A 43 -1.64 -5.72 4.77
C PHE A 43 -1.73 -6.20 3.33
N GLY A 44 -2.77 -5.77 2.64
CA GLY A 44 -2.99 -6.01 1.22
C GLY A 44 -3.17 -4.70 0.45
N PRO A 45 -3.28 -4.75 -0.89
CA PRO A 45 -3.62 -3.56 -1.66
C PRO A 45 -4.99 -3.05 -1.23
N TYR A 46 -5.12 -1.74 -1.02
CA TYR A 46 -6.39 -1.12 -0.70
C TYR A 46 -7.40 -1.36 -1.83
N ASP A 47 -8.65 -1.66 -1.47
CA ASP A 47 -9.75 -1.86 -2.40
C ASP A 47 -11.08 -1.65 -1.69
N ASP A 48 -11.68 -0.47 -1.90
CA ASP A 48 -12.94 -0.02 -1.27
C ASP A 48 -14.11 -0.99 -1.50
N THR A 49 -14.05 -1.79 -2.57
CA THR A 49 -15.11 -2.73 -2.93
C THR A 49 -15.10 -4.01 -2.10
N LYS A 50 -14.09 -4.20 -1.25
CA LYS A 50 -13.93 -5.40 -0.43
C LYS A 50 -14.57 -5.27 0.96
N SER A 51 -14.52 -6.36 1.71
CA SER A 51 -14.98 -6.41 3.10
C SER A 51 -14.07 -7.30 3.96
N ASP A 52 -12.81 -7.49 3.56
CA ASP A 52 -11.80 -8.30 4.27
C ASP A 52 -10.85 -7.46 5.15
N GLY A 53 -11.13 -6.16 5.27
CA GLY A 53 -10.35 -5.15 5.97
C GLY A 53 -9.56 -4.24 5.04
N THR A 54 -9.25 -4.65 3.81
CA THR A 54 -8.48 -3.80 2.89
C THR A 54 -9.31 -2.68 2.26
N GLN A 55 -10.62 -2.64 2.51
CA GLN A 55 -11.49 -1.55 2.09
C GLN A 55 -11.33 -0.27 2.89
N THR A 56 -10.63 -0.31 4.03
CA THR A 56 -10.28 0.90 4.79
C THR A 56 -8.81 1.21 4.54
N LEU A 57 -8.52 2.39 3.99
CA LEU A 57 -7.15 2.80 3.71
C LEU A 57 -6.38 3.02 5.01
N TYR A 58 -5.23 2.38 5.14
CA TYR A 58 -4.31 2.62 6.24
C TYR A 58 -3.23 3.65 5.90
N GLY A 59 -2.74 3.63 4.66
CA GLY A 59 -1.65 4.48 4.21
C GLY A 59 -0.99 3.93 2.95
N TYR A 60 0.26 4.32 2.73
CA TYR A 60 1.01 3.98 1.51
C TYR A 60 2.33 3.27 1.85
N THR A 61 2.80 2.38 0.98
CA THR A 61 4.16 1.82 1.11
C THR A 61 5.21 2.94 1.05
N TYR A 62 6.14 2.98 2.01
CA TYR A 62 7.17 4.03 2.06
C TYR A 62 8.26 3.83 1.00
N GLY A 63 8.65 2.57 0.77
CA GLY A 63 9.67 2.20 -0.21
C GLY A 63 9.23 1.00 -1.05
N ASP A 64 9.99 0.72 -2.11
CA ASP A 64 9.74 -0.45 -2.96
C ASP A 64 9.90 -1.75 -2.16
N VAL A 65 8.92 -2.64 -2.30
CA VAL A 65 8.88 -3.91 -1.58
C VAL A 65 9.19 -5.05 -2.53
N ARG A 66 10.29 -5.76 -2.29
CA ARG A 66 10.68 -6.93 -3.11
C ARG A 66 9.71 -8.09 -2.87
N ALA A 67 8.79 -8.31 -3.80
CA ALA A 67 7.83 -9.41 -3.79
C ALA A 67 8.43 -10.72 -4.32
N VAL A 68 9.36 -10.63 -5.27
CA VAL A 68 10.07 -11.80 -5.85
C VAL A 68 11.50 -11.86 -5.33
N ARG A 69 11.85 -12.97 -4.68
CA ARG A 69 13.19 -13.19 -4.12
C ARG A 69 14.21 -13.40 -5.24
N GLN A 70 15.50 -13.29 -4.89
CA GLN A 70 16.60 -13.47 -5.85
C GLN A 70 16.61 -14.86 -6.51
N ASN A 71 16.05 -15.88 -5.84
CA ASN A 71 15.90 -17.23 -6.39
C ASN A 71 14.66 -17.41 -7.28
N GLY A 72 13.95 -16.32 -7.64
CA GLY A 72 12.75 -16.35 -8.48
C GLY A 72 11.46 -16.73 -7.77
N THR A 73 11.49 -17.10 -6.48
CA THR A 73 10.28 -17.45 -5.73
C THR A 73 9.55 -16.22 -5.21
N VAL A 74 8.21 -16.26 -5.22
CA VAL A 74 7.37 -15.21 -4.63
C VAL A 74 7.42 -15.32 -3.11
N ALA A 75 7.76 -14.22 -2.43
CA ALA A 75 7.70 -14.15 -0.97
C ALA A 75 6.23 -14.21 -0.51
N THR A 76 5.97 -14.73 0.69
CA THR A 76 4.61 -14.76 1.24
C THR A 76 4.32 -13.55 2.13
N LYS A 77 5.31 -13.11 2.90
CA LYS A 77 5.23 -11.97 3.82
C LYS A 77 6.47 -11.10 3.67
N VAL A 78 6.28 -9.79 3.57
CA VAL A 78 7.39 -8.84 3.47
C VAL A 78 7.10 -7.61 4.34
N GLY A 79 8.06 -7.23 5.17
CA GLY A 79 7.99 -6.03 5.99
C GLY A 79 8.30 -4.76 5.18
N THR A 80 7.61 -3.66 5.48
CA THR A 80 7.90 -2.33 4.94
C THR A 80 7.46 -1.24 5.91
N GLY A 81 7.91 -0.01 5.72
CA GLY A 81 7.36 1.15 6.39
C GLY A 81 6.11 1.65 5.67
N ALA A 82 5.21 2.31 6.40
CA ALA A 82 4.04 2.96 5.81
C ALA A 82 4.04 4.49 6.02
N VAL A 83 3.54 5.23 5.04
CA VAL A 83 3.19 6.64 5.16
C VAL A 83 1.75 6.72 5.65
N VAL A 84 1.56 7.18 6.89
CA VAL A 84 0.24 7.32 7.54
C VAL A 84 -0.09 8.78 7.89
N SER A 85 0.83 9.70 7.66
CA SER A 85 0.67 11.14 7.86
C SER A 85 1.61 11.91 6.93
N GLY A 86 1.29 13.19 6.67
CA GLY A 86 2.10 14.06 5.82
C GLY A 86 1.32 14.54 4.60
N ALA A 87 1.97 14.58 3.43
CA ALA A 87 1.34 14.99 2.18
C ALA A 87 1.61 13.97 1.06
N VAL A 88 0.62 13.76 0.19
CA VAL A 88 0.69 12.83 -0.94
C VAL A 88 0.18 13.53 -2.20
N SER A 89 1.02 13.59 -3.24
CA SER A 89 0.61 14.04 -4.58
C SER A 89 -0.01 12.88 -5.35
N VAL A 90 -1.32 12.91 -5.56
CA VAL A 90 -2.09 11.79 -6.11
C VAL A 90 -1.65 11.45 -7.53
N SER A 91 -1.29 12.45 -8.35
CA SER A 91 -0.77 12.24 -9.72
C SER A 91 0.59 11.53 -9.78
N LYS A 92 1.29 11.37 -8.65
CA LYS A 92 2.59 10.69 -8.56
C LYS A 92 2.51 9.28 -8.00
N LEU A 93 1.31 8.81 -7.63
CA LEU A 93 1.13 7.46 -7.13
C LEU A 93 1.26 6.43 -8.28
N PRO A 94 1.76 5.22 -7.99
CA PRO A 94 1.98 4.18 -9.00
C PRO A 94 0.68 3.59 -9.58
N PHE A 95 -0.43 3.70 -8.86
CA PHE A 95 -1.74 3.20 -9.28
C PHE A 95 -2.77 4.32 -9.30
N SER A 96 -3.40 4.53 -10.45
CA SER A 96 -4.48 5.50 -10.65
C SER A 96 -5.88 4.87 -10.62
N SER A 97 -5.97 3.54 -10.65
CA SER A 97 -7.23 2.78 -10.62
C SER A 97 -7.02 1.36 -10.12
N GLY A 98 -8.09 0.72 -9.63
CA GLY A 98 -8.07 -0.66 -9.15
C GLY A 98 -7.41 -0.80 -7.77
N ALA A 99 -7.18 -2.05 -7.36
CA ALA A 99 -6.58 -2.32 -6.06
C ALA A 99 -5.19 -1.70 -5.96
N GLY A 100 -4.92 -1.02 -4.84
CA GLY A 100 -3.67 -0.28 -4.61
C GLY A 100 -3.69 1.18 -5.08
N ALA A 101 -4.78 1.65 -5.72
CA ALA A 101 -5.03 3.06 -6.01
C ALA A 101 -5.88 3.71 -4.92
N VAL A 102 -5.69 5.00 -4.65
CA VAL A 102 -6.53 5.75 -3.71
C VAL A 102 -7.73 6.40 -4.41
N ASP A 103 -8.91 6.32 -3.79
CA ASP A 103 -10.13 6.99 -4.23
C ASP A 103 -10.63 8.03 -3.20
N ALA A 104 -11.88 8.48 -3.31
CA ALA A 104 -12.45 9.46 -2.39
C ALA A 104 -12.65 8.91 -0.97
N ASN A 105 -13.01 7.63 -0.83
CA ASN A 105 -13.26 7.00 0.46
C ASN A 105 -11.93 6.73 1.18
N GLY A 106 -10.93 6.23 0.47
CA GLY A 106 -9.59 6.04 1.03
C GLY A 106 -8.96 7.36 1.52
N LYS A 107 -9.21 8.47 0.83
CA LYS A 107 -8.78 9.80 1.33
C LYS A 107 -9.48 10.18 2.63
N ALA A 108 -10.76 9.86 2.79
CA ALA A 108 -11.52 10.13 4.00
C ALA A 108 -11.05 9.29 5.20
N ASP A 109 -10.57 8.06 4.96
CA ASP A 109 -10.00 7.19 6.00
C ASP A 109 -8.69 7.71 6.60
N THR A 110 -7.98 8.60 5.89
CA THR A 110 -6.63 9.07 6.25
C THR A 110 -6.58 10.59 6.46
N PRO A 111 -7.29 11.15 7.46
CA PRO A 111 -7.38 12.61 7.68
C PRO A 111 -6.04 13.27 8.04
N THR A 112 -5.05 12.47 8.43
CA THR A 112 -3.67 12.90 8.72
C THR A 112 -2.80 13.08 7.47
N ILE A 113 -3.31 12.70 6.28
CA ILE A 113 -2.65 12.86 5.00
C ILE A 113 -3.32 13.98 4.23
N ARG A 114 -2.53 14.99 3.88
CA ARG A 114 -2.94 16.07 2.98
C ARG A 114 -2.76 15.62 1.53
N TYR A 115 -3.86 15.52 0.80
CA TYR A 115 -3.84 15.14 -0.61
C TYR A 115 -3.66 16.37 -1.51
N GLU A 116 -2.66 16.31 -2.37
CA GLU A 116 -2.41 17.30 -3.42
C GLU A 116 -2.63 16.67 -4.79
N ALA A 117 -2.93 17.51 -5.78
CA ALA A 117 -3.09 17.08 -7.17
C ALA A 117 -1.76 16.57 -7.75
#